data_AF-A0A832I8D2-F1
#
_entry.id   AF-A0A832I8D2-F1
#
_cell.length_a   1.000
_cell.length_b   1.000
_cell.length_c   1.000
_cell.angle_alpha   90.00
_cell.angle_beta   90.00
_cell.angle_gamma   90.00
#
_symmetry.space_group_name_H-M   'P 1'
#
loop_
_entity.id
_entity.type
_entity.pdbx_description
1 polymer ?
#
loop_
_entity_poly.entity_id
_entity_poly.type
_entity_poly.pdbx_seq_one_letter_code
_entity_poly.pdbx_strand_id
1 'polypeptide(L)'
;KLSQRDQRWASKKLGTSSVCTIGSDGCLLTCCSMVLHYFGHPVLPDSLNDQLVRVNGFYQGSRLVWGKVSELYSDVQFDWQVFNEGECADKPAPLDLIDRLLNEKIPVIVKVDFNPGGELNEHWVLIVGRSDE
;
A
#
# COMPACT_ATOMS: atom_id res chain seq x y z
N LYS A 1 13.77 3.86 8.55
CA LYS A 1 12.66 4.36 7.71
C LYS A 1 12.33 3.28 6.68
N LEU A 2 11.06 2.92 6.51
CA LEU A 2 10.62 2.04 5.42
C LEU A 2 10.48 2.88 4.15
N SER A 3 11.00 2.41 3.03
CA SER A 3 10.93 3.07 1.73
C SER A 3 11.11 2.04 0.63
N GLN A 4 10.33 2.09 -0.44
CA GLN A 4 10.47 1.14 -1.55
C GLN A 4 11.88 1.23 -2.18
N ARG A 5 12.50 2.42 -2.13
CA ARG A 5 13.83 2.71 -2.71
C ARG A 5 15.00 2.37 -1.78
N ASP A 6 14.77 1.75 -0.64
CA ASP A 6 15.85 1.31 0.26
C ASP A 6 16.70 0.23 -0.43
N GLN A 7 18.02 0.43 -0.45
CA GLN A 7 18.96 -0.43 -1.17
C GLN A 7 18.93 -1.90 -0.73
N ARG A 8 18.48 -2.19 0.50
CA ARG A 8 18.38 -3.57 1.02
C ARG A 8 17.41 -4.43 0.22
N TRP A 9 16.40 -3.83 -0.41
CA TRP A 9 15.37 -4.55 -1.15
C TRP A 9 14.98 -3.95 -2.50
N ALA A 10 15.39 -2.72 -2.81
CA ALA A 10 14.99 -2.02 -4.03
C ALA A 10 15.28 -2.82 -5.32
N SER A 11 16.35 -3.61 -5.36
CA SER A 11 16.71 -4.45 -6.51
C SER A 11 16.01 -5.82 -6.54
N LYS A 12 15.29 -6.21 -5.48
CA LYS A 12 14.55 -7.48 -5.45
C LYS A 12 13.33 -7.40 -6.34
N LYS A 13 12.97 -8.51 -6.98
CA LYS A 13 11.77 -8.63 -7.81
C LYS A 13 10.51 -8.41 -6.97
N LEU A 14 9.55 -7.69 -7.54
CA LEU A 14 8.23 -7.53 -6.94
C LEU A 14 7.33 -8.70 -7.36
N GLY A 15 6.79 -9.41 -6.37
CA GLY A 15 5.99 -10.60 -6.58
C GLY A 15 6.71 -11.64 -7.43
N THR A 16 6.04 -12.08 -8.48
CA THR A 16 6.57 -13.02 -9.49
C THR A 16 6.93 -12.33 -10.81
N SER A 17 6.94 -10.99 -10.84
CA SER A 17 7.28 -10.21 -12.04
C SER A 17 8.73 -10.41 -12.47
N SER A 18 8.96 -10.45 -13.79
CA SER A 18 10.31 -10.51 -14.37
C SER A 18 10.92 -9.13 -14.60
N VAL A 19 10.12 -8.06 -14.54
CA VAL A 19 10.54 -6.68 -14.89
C VAL A 19 10.37 -5.69 -13.74
N CYS A 20 9.41 -5.92 -12.84
CA CYS A 20 9.16 -5.04 -11.71
C CYS A 20 10.06 -5.40 -10.52
N THR A 21 10.55 -4.38 -9.84
CA THR A 21 11.29 -4.51 -8.59
C THR A 21 10.54 -3.81 -7.46
N ILE A 22 10.89 -4.12 -6.22
CA ILE A 22 10.35 -3.38 -5.07
C ILE A 22 10.71 -1.89 -5.20
N GLY A 23 11.90 -1.57 -5.70
CA GLY A 23 12.35 -0.19 -5.90
C GLY A 23 11.54 0.59 -6.93
N SER A 24 11.18 -0.04 -8.04
CA SER A 24 10.45 0.60 -9.15
C SER A 24 8.94 0.66 -8.90
N ASP A 25 8.34 -0.44 -8.44
CA ASP A 25 6.88 -0.62 -8.45
C ASP A 25 6.30 -0.97 -7.05
N GLY A 26 7.15 -1.14 -6.03
CA GLY A 26 6.76 -1.63 -4.70
C GLY A 26 6.14 -0.60 -3.76
N CYS A 27 5.53 0.46 -4.28
CA CYS A 27 4.92 1.53 -3.48
C CYS A 27 3.82 0.99 -2.55
N LEU A 28 2.87 0.24 -3.09
CA LEU A 28 1.78 -0.37 -2.34
C LEU A 28 2.28 -1.41 -1.32
N LEU A 29 3.17 -2.32 -1.74
CA LEU A 29 3.79 -3.32 -0.86
C LEU A 29 4.47 -2.64 0.34
N THR A 30 5.19 -1.55 0.10
CA THR A 30 5.86 -0.79 1.16
C THR A 30 4.84 -0.14 2.10
N CYS A 31 3.74 0.40 1.58
CA CYS A 31 2.65 0.93 2.41
C CYS A 31 2.03 -0.16 3.29
N CYS A 32 1.78 -1.36 2.75
CA CYS A 32 1.30 -2.50 3.55
C CYS A 32 2.29 -2.87 4.66
N SER A 33 3.59 -2.93 4.37
CA SER A 33 4.63 -3.16 5.39
C SER A 33 4.64 -2.09 6.48
N MET A 34 4.41 -0.81 6.14
CA MET A 34 4.29 0.27 7.13
C MET A 34 3.04 0.12 8.00
N VAL A 35 1.89 -0.21 7.42
CA VAL A 35 0.63 -0.44 8.16
C VAL A 35 0.77 -1.62 9.11
N LEU A 36 1.35 -2.73 8.65
CA LEU A 36 1.61 -3.89 9.49
C LEU A 36 2.55 -3.54 10.65
N HIS A 37 3.60 -2.77 10.39
CA HIS A 37 4.50 -2.28 11.45
C HIS A 37 3.75 -1.44 12.49
N TYR A 38 2.84 -0.57 12.05
CA TYR A 38 2.00 0.25 12.92
C TYR A 38 1.11 -0.59 13.85
N PHE A 39 0.55 -1.69 13.33
CA PHE A 39 -0.28 -2.63 14.10
C PHE A 39 0.52 -3.70 14.86
N GLY A 40 1.84 -3.54 15.00
CA GLY A 40 2.67 -4.42 15.84
C GLY A 40 3.31 -5.60 15.11
N HIS A 41 3.23 -5.65 13.79
CA HIS A 41 3.87 -6.65 12.93
C HIS A 41 5.05 -6.03 12.17
N PRO A 42 6.29 -6.07 12.71
CA PRO A 42 7.45 -5.35 12.13
C PRO A 42 8.04 -6.05 10.90
N VAL A 43 7.19 -6.45 9.94
CA VAL A 43 7.57 -7.10 8.69
C VAL A 43 8.13 -6.07 7.70
N LEU A 44 9.28 -6.40 7.10
CA LEU A 44 9.94 -5.57 6.10
C LEU A 44 9.36 -5.81 4.69
N PRO A 45 9.50 -4.86 3.74
CA PRO A 45 8.90 -4.99 2.41
C PRO A 45 9.32 -6.26 1.64
N ASP A 46 10.59 -6.64 1.73
CA ASP A 46 11.08 -7.86 1.11
C ASP A 46 10.54 -9.13 1.75
N SER A 47 10.46 -9.16 3.08
CA SER A 47 9.90 -10.28 3.82
C SER A 47 8.39 -10.43 3.53
N LEU A 48 7.66 -9.32 3.47
CA LEU A 48 6.25 -9.30 3.10
C LEU A 48 6.04 -9.76 1.64
N ASN A 49 6.91 -9.33 0.72
CA ASN A 49 6.90 -9.78 -0.68
C ASN A 49 7.02 -11.31 -0.77
N ASP A 50 8.00 -11.88 -0.07
CA ASP A 50 8.24 -13.32 -0.08
C ASP A 50 7.09 -14.11 0.56
N GLN A 51 6.48 -13.60 1.63
CA GLN A 51 5.28 -14.19 2.24
C GLN A 51 4.09 -14.17 1.27
N LEU A 52 3.83 -13.02 0.64
CA LEU A 52 2.75 -12.86 -0.33
C LEU A 52 2.93 -13.78 -1.55
N VAL A 53 4.15 -13.93 -2.07
CA VAL A 53 4.42 -14.88 -3.17
C VAL A 53 3.98 -16.30 -2.80
N ARG A 54 4.24 -16.75 -1.56
CA ARG A 54 3.89 -18.12 -1.11
C ARG A 54 2.38 -18.37 -1.04
N VAL A 55 1.57 -17.33 -0.85
CA VAL A 55 0.10 -17.43 -0.75
C VAL A 55 -0.63 -16.93 -2.00
N ASN A 56 0.08 -16.79 -3.12
CA ASN A 56 -0.46 -16.22 -4.38
C ASN A 56 -1.02 -14.80 -4.18
N GLY A 57 -0.31 -13.98 -3.40
CA GLY A 57 -0.61 -12.59 -3.07
C GLY A 57 -0.45 -11.58 -4.21
N PHE A 58 -0.10 -12.04 -5.40
CA PHE A 58 0.10 -11.19 -6.57
C PHE A 58 -0.65 -11.73 -7.78
N TYR A 59 -1.35 -10.83 -8.47
CA TYR A 59 -1.98 -11.04 -9.76
C TYR A 59 -1.13 -10.40 -10.87
N GLN A 60 -1.06 -11.03 -12.04
CA GLN A 60 -0.25 -10.56 -13.19
C GLN A 60 1.22 -10.21 -12.80
N GLY A 61 1.82 -10.99 -11.91
CA GLY A 61 3.21 -10.84 -11.51
C GLY A 61 3.47 -9.85 -10.37
N SER A 62 2.86 -8.67 -10.39
CA SER A 62 3.19 -7.58 -9.45
C SER A 62 2.00 -6.89 -8.78
N ARG A 63 0.75 -7.16 -9.21
CA ARG A 63 -0.43 -6.50 -8.63
C ARG A 63 -0.81 -7.15 -7.31
N LEU A 64 -0.65 -6.45 -6.21
CA LEU A 64 -0.97 -6.97 -4.88
C LEU A 64 -2.47 -7.30 -4.76
N VAL A 65 -2.78 -8.47 -4.20
CA VAL A 65 -4.15 -8.89 -3.89
C VAL A 65 -4.45 -8.51 -2.45
N TRP A 66 -5.26 -7.47 -2.23
CA TRP A 66 -5.51 -6.86 -0.92
C TRP A 66 -5.88 -7.87 0.17
N GLY A 67 -6.82 -8.78 -0.12
CA GLY A 67 -7.28 -9.79 0.84
C GLY A 67 -6.19 -10.76 1.30
N LYS A 68 -5.09 -10.91 0.55
CA LYS A 68 -3.97 -11.79 0.93
C LYS A 68 -3.11 -11.21 2.05
N VAL A 69 -3.13 -9.89 2.25
CA VAL A 69 -2.50 -9.28 3.42
C VAL A 69 -3.28 -9.65 4.68
N SER A 70 -4.61 -9.50 4.66
CA SER A 70 -5.48 -9.89 5.79
C SER A 70 -5.47 -11.40 6.06
N GLU A 71 -5.23 -12.23 5.04
CA GLU A 71 -5.07 -13.68 5.21
C GLU A 71 -3.78 -14.02 5.98
N LEU A 72 -2.67 -13.32 5.70
CA LEU A 72 -1.40 -13.50 6.41
C LEU A 72 -1.41 -12.90 7.82
N TYR A 73 -2.15 -11.80 8.01
CA TYR A 73 -2.24 -11.04 9.27
C TYR A 73 -3.71 -10.87 9.65
N SER A 74 -4.31 -11.90 10.25
CA SER A 74 -5.76 -11.97 10.50
C SER A 74 -6.32 -10.91 11.45
N ASP A 75 -5.47 -10.27 12.24
CA ASP A 75 -5.80 -9.15 13.12
C ASP A 75 -5.74 -7.78 12.43
N VAL A 76 -5.24 -7.72 11.19
CA VAL A 76 -5.22 -6.51 10.35
C VAL A 76 -6.14 -6.72 9.15
N GLN A 77 -7.26 -6.01 9.12
CA GLN A 77 -8.29 -6.19 8.10
C GLN A 77 -8.32 -5.03 7.11
N PHE A 78 -8.54 -5.38 5.84
CA PHE A 78 -8.85 -4.42 4.79
C PHE A 78 -10.35 -4.13 4.82
N ASP A 79 -10.69 -2.86 5.01
CA ASP A 79 -12.08 -2.42 5.04
C ASP A 79 -12.60 -2.16 3.63
N TRP A 80 -13.37 -3.12 3.10
CA TRP A 80 -13.98 -3.03 1.78
C TRP A 80 -15.07 -1.96 1.68
N GLN A 81 -15.70 -1.61 2.80
CA GLN A 81 -16.69 -0.53 2.83
C GLN A 81 -15.99 0.81 2.65
N VAL A 82 -14.91 1.04 3.40
CA VAL A 82 -14.06 2.24 3.25
C VAL A 82 -13.47 2.34 1.85
N PHE A 83 -13.02 1.22 1.26
CA PHE A 83 -12.53 1.23 -0.12
C PHE A 83 -13.59 1.69 -1.12
N ASN A 84 -14.81 1.16 -1.02
CA ASN A 84 -15.90 1.50 -1.94
C ASN A 84 -16.40 2.94 -1.74
N GLU A 85 -16.51 3.40 -0.49
CA GLU A 85 -16.85 4.78 -0.17
C GLU A 85 -15.75 5.75 -0.62
N GLY A 86 -14.50 5.30 -0.52
CA GLY A 86 -13.27 6.02 -0.84
C GLY A 86 -12.97 6.15 -2.32
N GLU A 87 -13.61 5.38 -3.20
CA GLU A 87 -13.38 5.42 -4.64
C GLU A 87 -13.68 6.83 -5.16
N CYS A 88 -12.68 7.48 -5.76
CA CYS A 88 -12.74 8.87 -6.17
C CYS A 88 -11.94 9.15 -7.46
N ALA A 89 -11.84 8.18 -8.37
CA ALA A 89 -11.10 8.36 -9.63
C ALA A 89 -11.60 9.54 -10.49
N ASP A 90 -12.89 9.89 -10.41
CA ASP A 90 -13.55 10.91 -11.23
C ASP A 90 -14.21 12.03 -10.40
N LYS A 91 -13.94 12.09 -9.09
CA LYS A 91 -14.51 13.07 -8.16
C LYS A 91 -13.48 13.48 -7.10
N PRO A 92 -13.70 14.57 -6.35
CA PRO A 92 -12.78 14.99 -5.30
C PRO A 92 -12.50 13.88 -4.28
N ALA A 93 -11.27 13.85 -3.76
CA ALA A 93 -10.90 12.92 -2.70
C ALA A 93 -11.79 13.13 -1.46
N PRO A 94 -12.24 12.05 -0.80
CA PRO A 94 -13.13 12.14 0.35
C PRO A 94 -12.34 12.51 1.61
N LEU A 95 -11.94 13.78 1.72
CA LEU A 95 -11.08 14.27 2.81
C LEU A 95 -11.71 14.03 4.19
N ASP A 96 -13.02 14.19 4.33
CA ASP A 96 -13.73 13.95 5.61
C ASP A 96 -13.63 12.48 6.07
N LEU A 97 -13.67 11.54 5.12
CA LEU A 97 -13.47 10.11 5.40
C LEU A 97 -12.03 9.84 5.86
N ILE A 98 -11.05 10.42 5.17
CA ILE A 98 -9.64 10.31 5.52
C ILE A 98 -9.40 10.88 6.93
N ASP A 99 -9.91 12.09 7.21
CA ASP A 99 -9.76 12.74 8.51
C ASP A 99 -10.39 11.91 9.64
N ARG A 100 -11.59 11.34 9.41
CA ARG A 100 -12.26 10.45 10.37
C ARG A 100 -11.40 9.24 10.70
N LEU A 101 -10.87 8.54 9.69
CA LEU A 101 -10.03 7.35 9.89
C LEU A 101 -8.74 7.70 10.64
N LEU A 102 -8.09 8.81 10.29
CA LEU A 102 -6.89 9.27 10.97
C LEU A 102 -7.16 9.63 12.45
N ASN A 103 -8.33 10.22 12.74
CA ASN A 103 -8.78 10.50 14.11
C ASN A 103 -9.00 9.21 14.91
N GLU A 104 -9.51 8.17 14.26
CA GLU A 104 -9.66 6.81 14.81
C GLU A 104 -8.32 6.04 14.89
N LYS A 105 -7.18 6.67 14.55
CA LYS A 105 -5.84 6.06 14.52
C LYS A 105 -5.71 4.92 13.53
N ILE A 106 -6.49 4.97 12.45
CA ILE A 106 -6.41 4.05 11.33
C ILE A 106 -5.59 4.72 10.22
N PRO A 107 -4.39 4.19 9.87
CA PRO A 107 -3.59 4.75 8.80
C PRO A 107 -4.24 4.47 7.43
N VAL A 108 -4.18 5.43 6.50
CA VAL A 108 -4.91 5.38 5.24
C VAL A 108 -3.95 5.24 4.06
N ILE A 109 -4.07 4.16 3.29
CA ILE A 109 -3.37 3.99 2.01
C ILE A 109 -4.21 4.65 0.92
N VAL A 110 -3.64 5.59 0.18
CA VAL A 110 -4.31 6.27 -0.94
C VAL A 110 -3.54 6.09 -2.24
N LYS A 111 -4.30 6.06 -3.35
CA LYS A 111 -3.77 6.13 -4.70
C LYS A 111 -3.74 7.58 -5.16
N VAL A 112 -2.61 8.03 -5.68
CA VAL A 112 -2.41 9.37 -6.22
C VAL A 112 -1.88 9.30 -7.65
N ASP A 113 -2.11 10.37 -8.40
CA ASP A 113 -1.40 10.63 -9.65
C ASP A 113 -0.11 11.37 -9.32
N PHE A 114 1.03 10.69 -9.41
CA PHE A 114 2.31 11.26 -8.99
C PHE A 114 2.81 12.36 -9.94
N ASN A 115 2.39 12.34 -11.21
CA ASN A 115 2.76 13.35 -12.21
C ASN A 115 1.50 13.84 -12.96
N PRO A 116 0.76 14.81 -12.40
CA PRO A 116 -0.53 15.23 -12.93
C PRO A 116 -0.40 15.92 -14.30
N GLY A 117 -1.46 15.82 -15.11
CA GLY A 117 -1.56 16.47 -16.42
C GLY A 117 -1.25 15.58 -17.62
N GLY A 118 -1.16 14.26 -17.41
CA GLY A 118 -0.96 13.25 -18.46
C GLY A 118 -1.74 11.96 -18.20
N GLU A 119 -1.26 10.83 -18.73
CA GLU A 119 -1.76 9.51 -18.32
C GLU A 119 -1.51 9.28 -16.82
N LEU A 120 -2.45 8.62 -16.14
CA LEU A 120 -2.39 8.37 -14.70
C LEU A 120 -1.06 7.72 -14.32
N ASN A 121 -0.22 8.46 -13.59
CA ASN A 121 1.00 7.93 -13.01
C ASN A 121 0.69 7.36 -11.63
N GLU A 122 0.11 6.15 -11.63
CA GLU A 122 -0.35 5.49 -10.40
C GLU A 122 0.77 5.36 -9.37
N HIS A 123 0.52 5.92 -8.18
CA HIS A 123 1.40 5.79 -7.04
C HIS A 123 0.58 5.60 -5.75
N TRP A 124 1.11 4.80 -4.83
CA TRP A 124 0.46 4.52 -3.55
C TRP A 124 1.27 5.12 -2.41
N VAL A 125 0.58 5.86 -1.54
CA VAL A 125 1.18 6.52 -0.38
C VAL A 125 0.38 6.21 0.88
N LEU A 126 1.06 6.24 2.03
CA LEU A 126 0.43 6.09 3.34
C LEU A 126 0.29 7.45 4.01
N ILE A 127 -0.95 7.85 4.28
CA ILE A 127 -1.25 9.03 5.10
C ILE A 127 -1.26 8.60 6.56
N VAL A 128 -0.45 9.27 7.38
CA VAL A 128 -0.28 8.98 8.82
C VAL A 128 -0.75 10.11 9.73
N GLY A 129 -1.21 11.20 9.15
CA GLY A 129 -1.71 12.36 9.87
C GLY A 129 -1.96 13.53 8.94
N ARG A 130 -2.69 14.51 9.46
CA ARG A 130 -2.92 15.82 8.84
C ARG A 130 -2.37 16.89 9.77
N SER A 131 -1.63 17.85 9.22
CA SER A 131 -1.24 19.06 9.92
C SER A 131 -2.10 20.20 9.44
N ASP A 132 -2.61 21.00 10.37
CA ASP A 132 -3.26 22.28 10.06
C ASP A 132 -2.16 23.32 9.80
N GLU A 133 -1.70 23.40 8.54
CA GLU A 133 -1.00 24.59 8.03
C GLU A 133 -1.95 25.38 7.11
#